data_AF-A0A6F9Y5Z5-F1
#
_entry.id   AF-A0A6F9Y5Z5-F1
#
_cell.length_a   1.000
_cell.length_b   1.000
_cell.length_c   1.000
_cell.angle_alpha   90.00
_cell.angle_beta   90.00
_cell.angle_gamma   90.00
#
_symmetry.space_group_name_H-M   'P 1'
#
loop_
_entity.id
_entity.type
_entity.pdbx_description
1 polymer ?
#
loop_
_entity_poly.entity_id
_entity_poly.type
_entity_poly.pdbx_seq_one_letter_code
_entity_poly.pdbx_strand_id
1 'polypeptide(L)' 'MEEITSQARNPLLIEQLVNVWEASVKATHLFLGPAEIAAIKKFVPEALMGVPRLVIERGQLPLTKVRGL' A
#
# COMPACT_ATOMS: atom_id res chain seq x y z
N MET A 1 10.14 10.53 -3.59
CA MET A 1 8.87 10.33 -4.32
C MET A 1 9.20 10.00 -5.76
N GLU A 2 8.65 8.91 -6.30
CA GLU A 2 8.91 8.34 -7.63
C GLU A 2 7.57 8.10 -8.34
N GLU A 3 7.41 8.57 -9.58
CA GLU A 3 6.23 8.24 -10.38
C GLU A 3 6.37 6.85 -11.03
N ILE A 4 5.32 6.05 -10.92
CA ILE A 4 5.27 4.66 -11.39
C ILE A 4 4.38 4.56 -12.63
N THR A 5 5.01 4.19 -13.74
CA THR A 5 4.34 3.89 -15.00
C THR A 5 3.42 2.69 -14.86
N SER A 6 2.37 2.61 -15.68
CA SER A 6 1.43 1.48 -15.63
C SER A 6 2.10 0.13 -15.90
N GLN A 7 3.13 0.09 -16.75
CA GLN A 7 3.90 -1.12 -17.04
C GLN A 7 4.75 -1.60 -15.85
N ALA A 8 5.17 -0.68 -14.96
CA ALA A 8 5.96 -1.00 -13.78
C ALA A 8 5.11 -1.46 -12.57
N ARG A 9 3.77 -1.37 -12.66
CA ARG A 9 2.81 -1.81 -11.63
C ARG A 9 2.64 -3.33 -11.64
N ASN A 10 3.71 -4.03 -11.32
CA ASN A 10 3.68 -5.48 -11.21
C ASN A 10 2.87 -5.93 -9.96
N PRO A 11 2.44 -7.21 -9.90
CA PRO A 11 1.61 -7.72 -8.81
C PRO A 11 2.21 -7.53 -7.42
N LEU A 12 3.54 -7.67 -7.28
CA LEU A 12 4.23 -7.51 -5.99
C LEU A 12 4.13 -6.07 -5.48
N LEU A 13 4.35 -5.07 -6.34
CA LEU A 13 4.19 -3.67 -5.97
C LEU A 13 2.74 -3.36 -5.56
N ILE A 14 1.76 -3.88 -6.31
CA ILE A 14 0.35 -3.69 -5.99
C ILE A 14 0.01 -4.28 -4.62
N GLU A 15 0.47 -5.50 -4.33
CA GLU A 15 0.27 -6.12 -3.01
C GLU A 15 0.87 -5.27 -1.88
N GLN A 16 2.09 -4.75 -2.05
CA GLN A 16 2.72 -3.87 -1.08
C GLN A 16 1.89 -2.59 -0.83
N LEU A 17 1.38 -1.97 -1.89
CA LEU A 17 0.55 -0.77 -1.79
C LEU A 17 -0.82 -1.05 -1.16
N VAL A 18 -1.40 -2.22 -1.43
CA VAL A 18 -2.63 -2.68 -0.77
C VAL A 18 -2.41 -2.82 0.75
N ASN A 19 -1.25 -3.30 1.18
CA ASN A 19 -0.92 -3.38 2.61
C ASN A 19 -0.77 -2.00 3.24
N VAL A 20 -0.14 -1.05 2.54
CA VAL A 20 -0.06 0.36 3.00
C VAL A 20 -1.45 0.97 3.12
N TRP A 21 -2.32 0.75 2.13
CA TRP A 21 -3.71 1.21 2.17
C TRP A 21 -4.45 0.63 3.39
N GLU A 22 -4.37 -0.69 3.63
CA GLU A 22 -5.10 -1.33 4.74
C GLU A 22 -4.61 -0.82 6.10
N ALA A 23 -3.30 -0.66 6.27
CA ALA A 23 -2.71 -0.09 7.48
C ALA A 23 -3.19 1.36 7.71
N SER A 24 -3.26 2.16 6.64
CA SER A 24 -3.72 3.55 6.71
C SER A 24 -5.20 3.66 7.07
N VAL A 25 -6.05 2.79 6.50
CA VAL A 25 -7.48 2.72 6.83
C VAL A 25 -7.68 2.32 8.28
N LYS A 26 -7.00 1.27 8.76
CA LYS A 26 -7.10 0.83 10.17
C LYS A 26 -6.66 1.92 11.16
N ALA A 27 -5.68 2.75 10.80
CA ALA A 27 -5.19 3.82 11.65
C ALA A 27 -6.13 5.03 11.74
N THR A 28 -6.96 5.28 10.72
CA THR A 28 -7.73 6.53 10.59
C THR A 28 -9.25 6.33 10.63
N HIS A 29 -9.76 5.21 10.13
CA HIS A 29 -11.20 4.95 9.97
C HIS A 29 -11.69 3.96 11.02
N LEU A 30 -11.76 4.41 12.29
CA LEU A 30 -12.18 3.59 13.44
C LEU A 30 -13.64 3.13 13.39
N PHE A 31 -14.44 3.64 12.44
CA PHE A 31 -15.84 3.27 12.27
C PHE A 31 -16.04 2.04 11.37
N LEU A 32 -15.02 1.64 10.60
CA LEU A 32 -15.09 0.45 9.74
C LEU A 32 -14.66 -0.79 10.51
N GLY A 33 -15.50 -1.82 10.50
CA GLY A 33 -15.19 -3.13 11.01
C GLY A 33 -14.25 -3.92 10.08
N PRO A 34 -13.61 -4.99 10.58
CA PRO A 34 -12.71 -5.83 9.79
C PRO A 34 -13.33 -6.40 8.51
N ALA A 35 -14.62 -6.76 8.56
CA ALA A 35 -15.34 -7.31 7.40
C ALA A 35 -15.56 -6.27 6.30
N GLU A 36 -15.84 -5.02 6.67
CA GLU A 36 -16.02 -3.91 5.72
C GLU A 36 -14.68 -3.55 5.06
N ILE A 37 -13.60 -3.50 5.85
CA ILE A 37 -12.24 -3.32 5.32
C ILE A 37 -11.92 -4.43 4.32
N ALA A 38 -12.20 -5.68 4.65
CA ALA A 38 -11.98 -6.82 3.75
C ALA A 38 -12.85 -6.75 2.48
N ALA A 39 -14.07 -6.22 2.57
CA ALA A 39 -14.95 -6.01 1.42
C ALA A 39 -14.39 -4.93 0.48
N ILE A 40 -13.94 -3.80 1.02
CA ILE A 40 -13.35 -2.70 0.22
C ILE A 40 -12.01 -3.13 -0.38
N LYS A 41 -11.17 -3.87 0.37
CA LYS A 41 -9.85 -4.34 -0.06
C LYS A 41 -9.87 -5.04 -1.43
N LYS A 42 -10.98 -5.73 -1.77
CA LYS A 42 -11.16 -6.43 -3.04
C LYS A 42 -11.06 -5.51 -4.27
N PHE A 43 -11.39 -4.24 -4.13
CA PHE A 43 -11.39 -3.26 -5.22
C PHE A 43 -10.07 -2.46 -5.32
N VAL A 44 -9.25 -2.49 -4.27
CA VAL A 44 -8.03 -1.66 -4.17
C VAL A 44 -6.98 -2.02 -5.23
N PRO A 45 -6.69 -3.30 -5.54
CA PRO A 45 -5.73 -3.64 -6.58
C PRO A 45 -6.11 -3.04 -7.94
N GLU A 46 -7.38 -3.16 -8.32
CA GLU A 46 -7.89 -2.62 -9.58
C GLU A 46 -7.82 -1.09 -9.60
N ALA A 47 -8.18 -0.42 -8.49
CA ALA A 47 -8.06 1.02 -8.37
C ALA A 47 -6.61 1.49 -8.55
N LEU A 48 -5.64 0.82 -7.92
CA LEU A 48 -4.22 1.14 -8.04
C LEU A 48 -3.68 0.91 -9.46
N MET A 49 -4.22 -0.05 -10.20
CA MET A 49 -3.91 -0.25 -11.61
C MET A 49 -4.56 0.83 -12.50
N GLY A 50 -5.76 1.29 -12.14
CA GLY A 50 -6.57 2.22 -12.94
C GLY A 50 -6.23 3.70 -12.78
N VAL A 51 -5.54 4.11 -11.70
CA VAL A 51 -5.20 5.54 -11.52
C VAL A 51 -4.25 6.05 -12.61
N PRO A 52 -4.51 7.22 -13.23
CA PRO A 52 -3.67 7.74 -14.31
C PRO A 52 -2.22 8.00 -13.88
N ARG A 53 -2.02 8.54 -12.68
CA ARG A 53 -0.69 8.78 -12.10
C ARG A 53 -0.60 8.17 -10.72
N LEU A 54 0.43 7.37 -10.51
CA LEU A 54 0.75 6.75 -9.23
C LEU A 54 2.13 7.24 -8.82
N VAL A 55 2.22 7.94 -7.68
CA VAL A 55 3.50 8.37 -7.11
C VAL A 55 3.69 7.63 -5.80
N ILE A 56 4.87 7.04 -5.62
CA ILE A 56 5.23 6.30 -4.41
C ILE A 56 6.37 6.98 -3.68
N GLU A 57 6.36 6.91 -2.36
CA GLU A 57 7.53 7.17 -1.54
C GLU A 57 8.00 5.84 -0.96
N ARG A 58 9.30 5.55 -1.09
CA ARG A 58 9.87 4.37 -0.44
C ARG A 58 10.37 4.81 0.91
N GLY A 59 9.85 4.22 1.98
CA GLY A 59 10.42 4.43 3.29
C GLY A 59 11.91 4.07 3.28
N GLN A 60 12.75 4.83 3.98
CA GLN A 60 14.06 4.33 4.36
C GLN A 60 13.85 3.07 5.20
N LEU A 61 14.62 2.00 4.92
CA LEU A 61 14.71 0.85 5.83
C LEU A 61 14.82 1.37 7.27
N PRO A 62 14.13 0.77 8.26
CA PRO A 62 14.32 1.18 9.64
C PRO A 62 15.81 1.11 9.98
N LEU A 63 16.35 2.17 10.61
CA LEU A 63 17.74 2.26 11.07
C LEU A 63 18.10 1.24 12.17
N THR A 64 17.31 0.19 12.36
CA THR A 64 17.56 -0.90 13.30
C THR A 64 17.94 -2.17 12.56
N LYS A 65 19.10 -2.13 11.92
CA LYS A 65 20.01 -3.28 11.93
C LYS A 65 21.21 -2.94 12.80
N VAL A 66 20.98 -2.72 14.10
CA VAL A 66 22.04 -2.91 15.08
C VAL A 66 22.29 -4.40 15.10
N ARG A 67 23.29 -4.84 14.31
CA ARG A 67 23.86 -6.18 14.43
C ARG A 67 24.34 -6.28 15.89
N GLY A 68 23.65 -7.08 16.68
CA GLY A 68 24.15 -7.53 17.97
C GLY A 68 25.49 -8.23 17.74
N LEU A 69 26.50 -7.72 18.45
CA LEU A 69 27.72 -8.43 18.82
C LEU A 69 27.35 -9.65 19.67
#